data_AF-A0A952BWV2-F1
#
_entry.id   AF-A0A952BWV2-F1
#
_cell.length_a   1.000
_cell.length_b   1.000
_cell.length_c   1.000
_cell.angle_alpha   90.00
_cell.angle_beta   90.00
_cell.angle_gamma   90.00
#
_symmetry.space_group_name_H-M   'P 1'
#
loop_
_entity.id
_entity.type
_entity.pdbx_description
1 polymer ?
#
loop_
_entity_poly.entity_id
_entity_poly.type
_entity_poly.pdbx_seq_one_letter_code
_entity_poly.pdbx_strand_id
1 'polypeptide(L)'
;VIAGNHDHALLGKMSVASYHEQVADTIFKAREQLGPSEIDWLHSLAMEHFIELDSLCIFLTHAHPSDYKSWCYYPTHDHWQHPLANALGKPMFCFYGHTHRPSIQNTGSGSSRMAVNPEEGYEFKSQPPSTWVINVGSCGQPRDGDNRACSALFDTENQRLNFFRSPYDITGTQAIFKERGIPAFLFQRLNYGM
;
A
#
# COMPACT_ATOMS: atom_id res chain seq x y z
N VAL A 1 -3.74 4.54 10.97
CA VAL A 1 -4.47 4.01 9.79
C VAL A 1 -4.74 5.18 8.86
N ILE A 2 -4.62 4.98 7.55
CA ILE A 2 -4.87 5.99 6.52
C ILE A 2 -5.86 5.44 5.50
N ALA A 3 -6.57 6.33 4.81
CA ALA A 3 -7.54 5.98 3.79
C ALA A 3 -6.88 5.55 2.46
N GLY A 4 -7.45 4.53 1.83
CA GLY A 4 -7.15 4.13 0.46
C GLY A 4 -8.17 4.62 -0.58
N ASN A 5 -7.87 4.36 -1.84
CA ASN A 5 -8.75 4.73 -2.96
C ASN A 5 -10.10 3.98 -2.90
N HIS A 6 -10.09 2.71 -2.46
CA HIS A 6 -11.32 1.93 -2.29
C HIS A 6 -12.18 2.44 -1.13
N ASP A 7 -11.58 2.91 -0.03
CA ASP A 7 -12.31 3.57 1.07
C ASP A 7 -12.98 4.85 0.57
N HIS A 8 -12.25 5.67 -0.20
CA HIS A 8 -12.83 6.86 -0.83
C HIS A 8 -13.94 6.53 -1.83
N ALA A 9 -13.81 5.44 -2.59
CA ALA A 9 -14.85 4.98 -3.50
C ALA A 9 -16.12 4.54 -2.75
N LEU A 10 -15.98 3.80 -1.64
CA LEU A 10 -17.10 3.42 -0.77
C LEU A 10 -17.85 4.62 -0.20
N LEU A 11 -17.13 5.72 0.07
CA LEU A 11 -17.71 6.97 0.56
C LEU A 11 -18.22 7.90 -0.55
N GLY A 12 -18.13 7.50 -1.82
CA GLY A 12 -18.51 8.35 -2.96
C GLY A 12 -17.59 9.56 -3.18
N LYS A 13 -16.43 9.61 -2.51
CA LYS A 13 -15.41 10.67 -2.66
C LYS A 13 -14.56 10.50 -3.92
N MET A 14 -14.65 9.34 -4.58
CA MET A 14 -13.96 9.01 -5.82
C MET A 14 -14.95 8.40 -6.81
N SER A 15 -14.90 8.86 -8.07
CA SER A 15 -15.71 8.25 -9.13
C SER A 15 -15.18 6.86 -9.48
N VAL A 16 -16.08 5.89 -9.54
CA VAL A 16 -15.82 4.54 -10.03
C VAL A 16 -16.28 4.35 -11.48
N ALA A 17 -16.69 5.41 -12.16
CA ALA A 17 -17.23 5.35 -13.52
C ALA A 17 -16.20 4.87 -14.56
N SER A 18 -14.91 5.04 -14.28
CA SER A 18 -13.81 4.52 -15.10
C SER A 18 -13.46 3.07 -14.80
N TYR A 19 -14.05 2.47 -13.77
CA TYR A 19 -13.80 1.07 -13.44
C TYR A 19 -14.64 0.20 -14.38
N HIS A 20 -14.14 -1.01 -14.65
CA HIS A 20 -14.95 -2.02 -15.30
C HIS A 20 -16.23 -2.23 -14.49
N GLU A 21 -17.40 -2.29 -15.14
CA GLU A 21 -18.72 -2.32 -14.50
C GLU A 21 -18.82 -3.36 -13.38
N GLN A 22 -18.27 -4.55 -13.63
CA GLN A 22 -18.23 -5.65 -12.66
C GLN A 22 -17.39 -5.34 -11.40
N VAL A 23 -16.42 -4.42 -11.48
CA VAL A 23 -15.64 -3.95 -10.33
C VAL A 23 -16.42 -2.88 -9.55
N ALA A 24 -17.11 -1.98 -10.25
CA ALA A 24 -17.95 -0.98 -9.61
C ALA A 24 -19.06 -1.64 -8.77
N ASP A 25 -19.71 -2.69 -9.29
CA ASP A 25 -20.71 -3.49 -8.56
C ASP A 25 -20.18 -4.03 -7.22
N THR A 26 -18.91 -4.48 -7.18
CA THR A 26 -18.32 -4.97 -5.93
C THR A 26 -18.14 -3.90 -4.85
N ILE A 27 -17.93 -2.65 -5.25
CA ILE A 27 -17.81 -1.51 -4.31
C ILE A 27 -19.19 -1.24 -3.70
N PHE A 28 -20.27 -1.27 -4.50
CA PHE A 28 -21.63 -1.13 -3.99
C PHE A 28 -22.00 -2.27 -3.04
N LYS A 29 -21.73 -3.52 -3.41
CA LYS A 29 -21.93 -4.69 -2.54
C LYS A 29 -21.15 -4.57 -1.23
N ALA A 30 -19.90 -4.11 -1.27
CA ALA A 30 -19.11 -3.89 -0.07
C ALA A 30 -19.69 -2.76 0.80
N ARG A 31 -20.19 -1.68 0.18
CA ARG A 31 -20.81 -0.55 0.88
C ARG A 31 -22.07 -0.95 1.66
N GLU A 32 -22.85 -1.88 1.12
CA GLU A 32 -24.06 -2.43 1.77
C GLU A 32 -23.75 -3.26 3.02
N GLN A 33 -22.51 -3.73 3.19
CA GLN A 33 -22.08 -4.47 4.37
C GLN A 33 -21.66 -3.57 5.55
N LEU A 34 -21.58 -2.25 5.33
CA LEU A 34 -21.08 -1.29 6.32
C LEU A 34 -22.23 -0.54 6.99
N GLY A 35 -22.25 -0.56 8.32
CA GLY A 35 -23.15 0.22 9.15
C GLY A 35 -22.67 1.65 9.37
N PRO A 36 -23.46 2.48 10.08
CA PRO A 36 -23.12 3.88 10.31
C PRO A 36 -21.75 4.08 11.01
N SER A 37 -21.40 3.24 11.98
CA SER A 37 -20.13 3.32 12.73
C SER A 37 -18.92 3.10 11.84
N GLU A 38 -18.98 2.12 10.93
CA GLU A 38 -17.88 1.84 10.01
C GLU A 38 -17.71 2.99 9.01
N ILE A 39 -18.81 3.57 8.57
CA ILE A 39 -18.81 4.72 7.65
C ILE A 39 -18.25 5.97 8.30
N ASP A 40 -18.66 6.28 9.52
CA ASP A 40 -18.11 7.40 10.28
C ASP A 40 -16.61 7.22 10.52
N TRP A 41 -16.19 6.00 10.83
CA TRP A 41 -14.77 5.67 10.96
C TRP A 41 -14.00 5.88 9.65
N LEU A 42 -14.50 5.37 8.51
CA LEU A 42 -13.88 5.59 7.20
C LEU A 42 -13.82 7.08 6.83
N HIS A 43 -14.84 7.87 7.21
CA HIS A 43 -14.83 9.32 7.01
C HIS A 43 -13.74 10.03 7.80
N SER A 44 -13.37 9.50 8.98
CA SER A 44 -12.34 10.07 9.87
C SER A 44 -10.91 9.80 9.43
N LEU A 45 -10.69 8.85 8.50
CA LEU A 45 -9.34 8.46 8.09
C LEU A 45 -8.65 9.57 7.28
N ALA A 46 -7.42 9.91 7.70
CA ALA A 46 -6.55 10.81 6.96
C ALA A 46 -6.00 10.13 5.70
N MET A 47 -5.66 10.91 4.67
CA MET A 47 -5.01 10.39 3.46
C MET A 47 -3.51 10.14 3.64
N GLU A 48 -2.91 10.78 4.64
CA GLU A 48 -1.49 10.68 4.95
C GLU A 48 -1.26 10.71 6.47
N HIS A 49 -0.10 10.25 6.90
CA HIS A 49 0.35 10.41 8.28
C HIS A 49 1.86 10.65 8.30
N PHE A 50 2.31 11.58 9.14
CA PHE A 50 3.71 11.93 9.29
C PHE A 50 4.14 11.70 10.74
N ILE A 51 5.26 11.01 10.92
CA ILE A 51 5.85 10.72 12.22
C ILE A 51 7.30 11.18 12.18
N GLU A 52 7.65 12.09 13.09
CA GLU A 52 9.04 12.48 13.30
C GLU A 52 9.59 11.75 14.52
N LEU A 53 10.72 11.05 14.34
CA LEU A 53 11.51 10.46 15.41
C LEU A 53 12.85 11.19 15.51
N ASP A 54 13.63 10.91 16.55
CA ASP A 54 14.92 11.57 16.76
C ASP A 54 15.90 11.31 15.61
N SER A 55 15.94 10.07 15.09
CA SER A 55 16.91 9.63 14.07
C SER A 55 16.39 9.64 12.63
N LEU A 56 15.07 9.66 12.43
CA LEU A 56 14.44 9.53 11.11
C LEU A 56 13.01 10.09 11.09
N CYS A 57 12.45 10.23 9.89
CA CYS A 57 11.05 10.56 9.68
C CYS A 57 10.35 9.46 8.90
N ILE A 58 9.06 9.26 9.18
CA ILE A 58 8.19 8.32 8.49
C ILE A 58 7.03 9.07 7.87
N PHE A 59 6.74 8.78 6.61
CA PHE A 59 5.60 9.31 5.88
C PHE A 59 4.76 8.16 5.34
N LEU A 60 3.47 8.12 5.69
CA LEU A 60 2.56 7.04 5.31
C LEU A 60 1.53 7.58 4.33
N THR A 61 1.41 6.98 3.16
CA THR A 61 0.40 7.28 2.15
C THR A 61 -0.15 6.00 1.55
N HIS A 62 -1.37 5.98 1.00
CA HIS A 62 -1.86 4.75 0.37
C HIS A 62 -1.26 4.53 -1.02
N ALA A 63 -1.33 5.56 -1.88
CA ALA A 63 -0.64 5.59 -3.17
C ALA A 63 0.76 6.20 -3.03
N HIS A 64 1.51 6.28 -4.14
CA HIS A 64 2.89 6.74 -4.13
C HIS A 64 3.03 8.15 -3.53
N PRO A 65 3.99 8.39 -2.62
CA PRO A 65 4.04 9.59 -1.79
C PRO A 65 4.24 10.90 -2.58
N SER A 66 4.82 10.85 -3.78
CA SER A 66 5.00 12.05 -4.62
C SER A 66 3.70 12.65 -5.14
N ASP A 67 2.62 11.85 -5.23
CA ASP A 67 1.34 12.24 -5.83
C ASP A 67 0.19 11.36 -5.29
N TYR A 68 0.20 11.11 -3.98
CA TYR A 68 -0.70 10.11 -3.39
C TYR A 68 -2.19 10.47 -3.52
N LYS A 69 -2.50 11.76 -3.75
CA LYS A 69 -3.87 12.26 -3.92
C LYS A 69 -4.49 11.89 -5.27
N SER A 70 -3.67 11.59 -6.28
CA SER A 70 -4.17 11.22 -7.62
C SER A 70 -4.56 9.75 -7.74
N TRP A 71 -4.17 8.92 -6.77
CA TRP A 71 -4.31 7.46 -6.83
C TRP A 71 -3.62 6.82 -8.04
N CYS A 72 -2.59 7.46 -8.58
CA CYS A 72 -1.84 6.91 -9.71
C CYS A 72 -1.14 5.59 -9.32
N TYR A 73 -1.36 4.54 -10.12
CA TYR A 73 -0.75 3.21 -9.93
C TYR A 73 0.72 3.16 -10.35
N TYR A 74 1.09 3.94 -11.37
CA TYR A 74 2.42 3.92 -11.98
C TYR A 74 3.01 5.34 -11.98
N PRO A 75 3.50 5.81 -10.82
CA PRO A 75 4.15 7.11 -10.73
C PRO A 75 5.42 7.10 -11.59
N THR A 76 5.60 8.17 -12.37
CA THR A 76 6.74 8.37 -13.29
C THR A 76 7.97 9.00 -12.62
N HIS A 77 8.00 9.06 -11.28
CA HIS A 77 8.99 9.85 -10.54
C HIS A 77 10.04 8.97 -9.87
N ASP A 78 11.02 8.49 -10.63
CA ASP A 78 12.06 7.62 -10.09
C ASP A 78 13.08 8.34 -9.19
N HIS A 79 13.10 9.69 -9.21
CA HIS A 79 14.03 10.54 -8.47
C HIS A 79 13.36 11.49 -7.46
N TRP A 80 12.20 11.12 -6.91
CA TRP A 80 11.48 12.01 -5.98
C TRP A 80 12.10 12.05 -4.59
N GLN A 81 12.53 13.23 -4.13
CA GLN A 81 12.90 13.45 -2.73
C GLN A 81 11.77 14.12 -1.97
N HIS A 82 11.49 13.63 -0.76
CA HIS A 82 10.48 14.25 0.10
C HIS A 82 10.96 15.65 0.52
N PRO A 83 10.16 16.72 0.37
CA PRO A 83 10.59 18.09 0.66
C PRO A 83 11.12 18.30 2.09
N LEU A 84 10.50 17.63 3.06
CA LEU A 84 10.92 17.68 4.47
C LEU A 84 12.21 16.91 4.79
N ALA A 85 12.70 16.00 3.93
CA ALA A 85 13.94 15.26 4.20
C ALA A 85 15.13 16.23 4.34
N ASN A 86 15.21 17.21 3.43
CA ASN A 86 16.22 18.26 3.49
C ASN A 86 15.99 19.24 4.64
N ALA A 87 14.73 19.67 4.84
CA ALA A 87 14.39 20.66 5.85
C ALA A 87 14.66 20.17 7.29
N LEU A 88 14.42 18.89 7.55
CA LEU A 88 14.62 18.29 8.88
C LEU A 88 16.02 17.69 9.05
N GLY A 89 16.81 17.57 7.97
CA GLY A 89 18.14 16.95 8.03
C GLY A 89 18.12 15.49 8.48
N LYS A 90 17.01 14.77 8.25
CA LYS A 90 16.77 13.39 8.68
C LYS A 90 16.49 12.49 7.47
N PRO A 91 16.82 11.18 7.53
CA PRO A 91 16.35 10.22 6.55
C PRO A 91 14.82 10.15 6.57
N MET A 92 14.21 10.08 5.39
CA MET A 92 12.77 9.96 5.21
C MET A 92 12.41 8.56 4.71
N PHE A 93 11.56 7.85 5.43
CA PHE A 93 11.00 6.56 5.05
C PHE A 93 9.53 6.73 4.68
N CYS A 94 9.23 6.69 3.38
CA CYS A 94 7.88 6.81 2.85
C CYS A 94 7.28 5.43 2.57
N PHE A 95 6.31 4.99 3.36
CA PHE A 95 5.62 3.72 3.16
C PHE A 95 4.30 3.92 2.42
N TYR A 96 4.05 3.04 1.45
CA TYR A 96 2.80 3.02 0.71
C TYR A 96 2.35 1.60 0.31
N GLY A 97 1.14 1.51 -0.25
CA GLY A 97 0.52 0.28 -0.75
C GLY A 97 0.04 0.44 -2.19
N HIS A 98 -1.26 0.29 -2.42
CA HIS A 98 -1.95 0.53 -3.71
C HIS A 98 -1.61 -0.42 -4.87
N THR A 99 -0.34 -0.59 -5.22
CA THR A 99 0.07 -1.50 -6.32
C THR A 99 0.01 -2.97 -5.93
N HIS A 100 0.03 -3.27 -4.63
CA HIS A 100 0.07 -4.62 -4.05
C HIS A 100 1.33 -5.41 -4.43
N ARG A 101 2.40 -4.71 -4.79
CA ARG A 101 3.69 -5.29 -5.18
C ARG A 101 4.78 -4.68 -4.30
N PRO A 102 5.34 -5.45 -3.36
CA PRO A 102 6.33 -4.91 -2.46
C PRO A 102 7.61 -4.53 -3.20
N SER A 103 8.24 -3.45 -2.78
CA SER A 103 9.41 -2.88 -3.44
C SER A 103 10.12 -1.90 -2.52
N ILE A 104 11.43 -1.77 -2.67
CA ILE A 104 12.22 -0.72 -2.03
C ILE A 104 12.84 0.14 -3.12
N GLN A 105 12.78 1.46 -2.96
CA GLN A 105 13.44 2.41 -3.84
C GLN A 105 14.20 3.45 -3.01
N ASN A 106 15.48 3.64 -3.31
CA ASN A 106 16.22 4.84 -2.91
C ASN A 106 16.06 5.88 -4.03
N THR A 107 15.62 7.08 -3.71
CA THR A 107 15.37 8.13 -4.72
C THR A 107 16.50 9.14 -4.88
N GLY A 108 17.69 8.82 -4.34
CA GLY A 108 18.94 9.56 -4.59
C GLY A 108 19.51 9.38 -6.00
N SER A 109 20.68 9.96 -6.26
CA SER A 109 21.40 9.82 -7.53
C SER A 109 21.78 8.35 -7.77
N GLY A 110 21.27 7.76 -8.87
CA GLY A 110 21.44 6.34 -9.18
C GLY A 110 20.28 5.44 -8.75
N SER A 111 19.09 6.00 -8.53
CA SER A 111 17.89 5.27 -8.09
C SER A 111 17.62 4.00 -8.88
N SER A 112 17.50 2.87 -8.18
CA SER A 112 16.94 1.64 -8.73
C SER A 112 15.83 1.14 -7.82
N ARG A 113 14.72 0.70 -8.42
CA ARG A 113 13.71 -0.08 -7.71
C ARG A 113 14.26 -1.48 -7.52
N MET A 114 14.35 -1.90 -6.28
CA MET A 114 14.79 -3.23 -5.91
C MET A 114 13.58 -4.13 -5.72
N ALA A 115 13.59 -5.28 -6.38
CA ALA A 115 12.73 -6.39 -6.01
C ALA A 115 13.10 -6.81 -4.58
N VAL A 116 12.09 -7.14 -3.78
CA VAL A 116 12.31 -7.56 -2.40
C VAL A 116 12.34 -9.08 -2.32
N ASN A 117 13.31 -9.61 -1.59
CA ASN A 117 13.31 -11.01 -1.18
C ASN A 117 12.65 -11.09 0.21
N PRO A 118 11.47 -11.73 0.36
CA PRO A 118 10.81 -11.82 1.66
C PRO A 118 11.60 -12.60 2.71
N GLU A 119 12.58 -13.41 2.31
CA GLU A 119 13.40 -14.21 3.23
C GLU A 119 14.58 -13.42 3.80
N GLU A 120 14.88 -12.24 3.24
CA GLU A 120 16.02 -11.42 3.62
C GLU A 120 15.56 -10.04 4.10
N GLY A 121 16.09 -9.60 5.24
CA GLY A 121 15.90 -8.23 5.70
C GLY A 121 16.71 -7.25 4.85
N TYR A 122 16.19 -6.04 4.69
CA TYR A 122 16.92 -4.93 4.09
C TYR A 122 17.39 -3.96 5.18
N GLU A 123 18.70 -3.80 5.31
CA GLU A 123 19.31 -2.81 6.19
C GLU A 123 19.59 -1.53 5.41
N PHE A 124 18.98 -0.43 5.84
CA PHE A 124 19.14 0.85 5.17
C PHE A 124 20.44 1.50 5.63
N LYS A 125 21.37 1.69 4.69
CA LYS A 125 22.53 2.57 4.89
C LYS A 125 22.13 4.03 4.62
N SER A 126 21.16 4.54 5.36
CA SER A 126 20.62 5.88 5.10
C SER A 126 21.63 6.95 5.53
N GLN A 127 21.82 7.95 4.67
CA GLN A 127 22.61 9.15 4.96
C GLN A 127 21.65 10.34 4.84
N PRO A 128 21.50 11.19 5.86
CA PRO A 128 20.67 12.37 5.74
C PRO A 128 21.34 13.41 4.81
N PRO A 129 20.57 14.10 3.96
CA PRO A 129 19.17 13.83 3.63
C PRO A 129 19.05 12.65 2.66
N SER A 130 18.11 11.74 2.93
CA SER A 130 17.75 10.66 2.00
C SER A 130 16.25 10.41 2.03
N THR A 131 15.71 9.87 0.94
CA THR A 131 14.31 9.45 0.85
C THR A 131 14.28 8.00 0.34
N TRP A 132 13.58 7.17 1.09
CA TRP A 132 13.29 5.78 0.76
C TRP A 132 11.80 5.64 0.53
N VAL A 133 11.42 5.07 -0.61
CA VAL A 133 10.01 4.82 -0.95
C VAL A 133 9.80 3.31 -0.94
N ILE A 134 8.88 2.86 -0.08
CA ILE A 134 8.71 1.45 0.27
C ILE A 134 7.27 1.04 0.05
N ASN A 135 7.06 0.09 -0.85
CA ASN A 135 5.76 -0.58 -0.98
C ASN A 135 5.73 -1.79 -0.05
N VAL A 136 4.76 -1.87 0.85
CA VAL A 136 4.65 -2.96 1.82
C VAL A 136 3.96 -4.22 1.26
N GLY A 137 3.50 -4.19 0.00
CA GLY A 137 2.75 -5.28 -0.62
C GLY A 137 1.26 -5.22 -0.27
N SER A 138 0.62 -6.39 -0.17
CA SER A 138 -0.80 -6.50 0.19
C SER A 138 -1.07 -7.74 1.04
N CYS A 139 -1.81 -7.56 2.13
CA CYS A 139 -2.28 -8.66 2.96
C CYS A 139 -3.41 -9.46 2.30
N GLY A 140 -4.25 -8.83 1.48
CA GLY A 140 -5.50 -9.43 1.00
C GLY A 140 -5.56 -9.76 -0.49
N GLN A 141 -4.70 -9.14 -1.31
CA GLN A 141 -4.70 -9.34 -2.76
C GLN A 141 -3.31 -9.05 -3.36
N PRO A 142 -2.26 -9.82 -3.03
CA PRO A 142 -0.92 -9.63 -3.62
C PRO A 142 -0.98 -9.71 -5.15
N ARG A 143 -0.11 -8.96 -5.84
CA ARG A 143 -0.10 -8.83 -7.32
C ARG A 143 1.26 -9.12 -7.96
N ASP A 144 2.14 -9.79 -7.25
CA ASP A 144 3.53 -10.03 -7.62
C ASP A 144 3.87 -11.51 -7.90
N GLY A 145 2.86 -12.36 -8.09
CA GLY A 145 3.04 -13.78 -8.40
C GLY A 145 3.17 -14.69 -7.17
N ASP A 146 3.24 -14.13 -5.97
CA ASP A 146 3.17 -14.87 -4.70
C ASP A 146 1.79 -14.66 -4.07
N ASN A 147 1.04 -15.75 -3.88
CA ASN A 147 -0.32 -15.70 -3.36
C ASN A 147 -0.40 -15.57 -1.83
N ARG A 148 0.73 -15.55 -1.12
CA ARG A 148 0.77 -15.35 0.33
C ARG A 148 0.55 -13.88 0.67
N ALA A 149 -0.17 -13.64 1.76
CA ALA A 149 -0.36 -12.31 2.33
C ALA A 149 1.01 -11.68 2.61
N CYS A 150 1.20 -10.42 2.20
CA CYS A 150 2.45 -9.68 2.39
C CYS A 150 2.28 -8.57 3.43
N SER A 151 3.23 -8.46 4.35
CA SER A 151 3.35 -7.38 5.32
C SER A 151 4.82 -7.04 5.56
N ALA A 152 5.10 -5.97 6.29
CA ALA A 152 6.47 -5.58 6.63
C ALA A 152 6.59 -5.12 8.09
N LEU A 153 7.73 -5.43 8.71
CA LEU A 153 8.17 -4.90 9.99
C LEU A 153 9.34 -3.96 9.76
N PHE A 154 9.22 -2.72 10.21
CA PHE A 154 10.30 -1.74 10.15
C PHE A 154 10.84 -1.49 11.56
N ASP A 155 12.08 -1.90 11.80
CA ASP A 155 12.85 -1.56 12.98
C ASP A 155 13.40 -0.14 12.80
N THR A 156 12.83 0.82 13.53
CA THR A 156 13.20 2.23 13.46
C THR A 156 14.54 2.53 14.12
N GLU A 157 14.99 1.71 15.06
CA GLU A 157 16.25 1.91 15.78
C GLU A 157 17.43 1.48 14.90
N ASN A 158 17.33 0.30 14.29
CA ASN A 158 18.38 -0.26 13.44
C ASN A 158 18.20 0.07 11.94
N GLN A 159 17.12 0.77 11.58
CA GLN A 159 16.73 1.06 10.20
C GLN A 159 16.75 -0.20 9.34
N ARG A 160 16.00 -1.21 9.76
CA ARG A 160 15.93 -2.51 9.10
C ARG A 160 14.49 -2.86 8.76
N LEU A 161 14.25 -3.26 7.52
CA LEU A 161 12.94 -3.69 7.03
C LEU A 161 12.94 -5.18 6.75
N ASN A 162 11.94 -5.89 7.28
CA ASN A 162 11.70 -7.29 6.97
C ASN A 162 10.31 -7.43 6.35
N PHE A 163 10.22 -8.07 5.19
CA PHE A 163 8.95 -8.47 4.60
C PHE A 163 8.56 -9.85 5.12
N PHE A 164 7.27 -10.10 5.27
CA PHE A 164 6.74 -11.38 5.72
C PHE A 164 5.68 -11.86 4.75
N ARG A 165 5.76 -13.16 4.41
CA ARG A 165 4.77 -13.86 3.60
C ARG A 165 4.06 -14.92 4.43
N SER A 166 2.76 -14.75 4.59
CA SER A 166 1.93 -15.69 5.36
C SER A 166 0.93 -16.39 4.45
N PRO A 167 0.91 -17.73 4.40
CA PRO A 167 -0.18 -18.44 3.75
C PRO A 167 -1.50 -18.18 4.48
N TYR A 168 -2.60 -18.19 3.75
CA TYR A 168 -3.94 -18.03 4.29
C TYR A 168 -4.94 -18.89 3.51
N ASP A 169 -6.16 -19.02 4.03
CA ASP A 169 -7.22 -19.82 3.40
C ASP A 169 -7.81 -19.10 2.17
N ILE A 170 -7.12 -19.26 1.03
CA ILE A 170 -7.58 -18.75 -0.26
C ILE A 170 -8.90 -19.40 -0.64
N THR A 171 -9.05 -20.71 -0.44
CA THR A 171 -10.27 -21.45 -0.83
C THR A 171 -11.49 -20.96 -0.04
N GLY A 172 -11.37 -20.77 1.26
CA GLY A 172 -12.42 -20.18 2.10
C GLY A 172 -12.77 -18.76 1.68
N THR A 173 -11.76 -17.93 1.40
CA THR A 173 -11.98 -16.55 0.90
C THR A 173 -12.74 -16.54 -0.43
N GLN A 174 -12.37 -17.43 -1.36
CA GLN A 174 -13.06 -17.56 -2.65
C GLN A 174 -14.50 -18.08 -2.50
N ALA A 175 -14.75 -19.00 -1.56
CA ALA A 175 -16.09 -19.48 -1.26
C ALA A 175 -17.00 -18.34 -0.78
N ILE A 176 -16.52 -17.50 0.14
CA ILE A 176 -17.23 -16.32 0.63
C ILE A 176 -17.55 -15.35 -0.52
N PHE A 177 -16.57 -15.07 -1.40
CA PHE A 177 -16.80 -14.19 -2.54
C PHE A 177 -17.81 -14.76 -3.54
N LYS A 178 -17.76 -16.08 -3.79
CA LYS A 178 -18.73 -16.77 -4.64
C LYS A 178 -20.15 -16.69 -4.08
N GLU A 179 -20.32 -16.93 -2.78
CA GLU A 179 -21.62 -16.84 -2.10
C GLU A 179 -22.21 -15.42 -2.18
N ARG A 180 -21.35 -14.40 -2.11
CA ARG A 180 -21.73 -12.98 -2.23
C ARG A 180 -21.93 -12.49 -3.67
N GLY A 181 -21.89 -13.41 -4.65
CA GLY A 181 -22.07 -13.06 -6.07
C GLY A 181 -20.99 -12.11 -6.60
N ILE A 182 -19.77 -12.19 -6.07
CA ILE A 182 -18.62 -11.46 -6.59
C ILE A 182 -18.14 -12.16 -7.88
N PRO A 183 -17.83 -11.43 -8.96
CA PRO A 183 -17.33 -12.02 -10.20
C PRO A 183 -16.10 -12.91 -10.01
N ALA A 184 -16.10 -14.09 -10.64
CA ALA A 184 -15.07 -15.12 -10.43
C ALA A 184 -13.64 -14.63 -10.68
N PHE A 185 -13.43 -13.82 -11.73
CA PHE A 185 -12.10 -13.31 -12.07
C PHE A 185 -11.47 -12.45 -10.96
N LEU A 186 -12.28 -11.83 -10.09
CA LEU A 186 -11.79 -11.00 -8.97
C LEU A 186 -11.25 -11.81 -7.79
N PHE A 187 -11.71 -13.05 -7.61
CA PHE A 187 -11.23 -13.91 -6.53
C PHE A 187 -10.35 -15.07 -7.02
N GLN A 188 -10.50 -15.52 -8.26
CA GLN A 188 -9.65 -16.58 -8.83
C GLN A 188 -8.19 -16.14 -8.97
N ARG A 189 -7.96 -14.86 -9.22
CA ARG A 189 -6.64 -14.20 -9.23
C ARG A 189 -5.85 -14.38 -7.92
N LEU A 190 -6.55 -14.59 -6.78
CA LEU A 190 -5.89 -14.87 -5.50
C LEU A 190 -5.01 -16.13 -5.56
N ASN A 191 -5.37 -17.13 -6.37
CA ASN A 191 -4.56 -18.36 -6.52
C ASN A 191 -3.15 -18.08 -7.05
N TYR A 192 -3.00 -17.00 -7.79
CA TYR A 192 -1.79 -16.69 -8.56
C TYR A 192 -1.06 -15.44 -8.07
N GLY A 193 -1.57 -14.76 -7.04
CA GLY A 193 -1.03 -13.46 -6.62
C GLY A 193 -1.09 -12.43 -7.74
N MET A 194 -2.26 -12.27 -8.36
CA MET A 194 -2.53 -11.30 -9.44
C MET A 194 -3.65 -10.32 -9.08
#